data_AF-A0A0R2MR05-F1
#
_entry.id   AF-A0A0R2MR05-F1
#
_cell.length_a   1.000
_cell.length_b   1.000
_cell.length_c   1.000
_cell.angle_alpha   90.00
_cell.angle_beta   90.00
_cell.angle_gamma   90.00
#
_symmetry.space_group_name_H-M   'P 1'
#
loop_
_entity.id
_entity.type
_entity.pdbx_description
1 polymer ?
#
loop_
_entity_poly.entity_id
_entity_poly.type
_entity_poly.pdbx_seq_one_letter_code
_entity_poly.pdbx_strand_id
1 'polypeptide(L)'
;MKISQTMTNVLLTVGAVVGLALGTQLNTQQVSAASGVATVYYVKGYGIALWNSPDANKKPIAGRKLMDGTSWKFSQTKVVNGVTWYKLGTNQWAEGTYFKTAAPMKTIHGMLTIKYVPGYSVLLRQSPNGKATSPAKYLKNGTDWKYDATSVVNGKTWYRVGTNQWLDGKYARRNIFSDVTPNEIRGLMAANYGVPADILDEIADSDLDNMTIKESTGTKAGVGAIIITLAHKYPQLNPYNPLYWS
;
A
#
# COMPACT_ATOMS: atom_id res chain seq x y z
N MET A 1 -10.08 -51.16 1.17
CA MET A 1 -9.61 -50.68 2.49
C MET A 1 -9.15 -49.24 2.31
N LYS A 2 -9.88 -48.28 2.90
CA LYS A 2 -9.63 -46.83 2.74
C LYS A 2 -8.42 -46.44 3.58
N ILE A 3 -7.40 -45.83 2.97
CA ILE A 3 -6.34 -45.16 3.72
C ILE A 3 -6.72 -43.67 3.75
N SER A 4 -7.15 -43.24 4.92
CA SER A 4 -7.32 -41.83 5.28
C SER A 4 -5.93 -41.19 5.39
N GLN A 5 -5.66 -40.14 4.61
CA GLN A 5 -4.54 -39.25 4.89
C GLN A 5 -5.09 -37.89 5.28
N THR A 6 -4.95 -37.60 6.56
CA THR A 6 -5.08 -36.28 7.17
C THR A 6 -4.20 -35.28 6.42
N MET A 7 -4.83 -34.28 5.81
CA MET A 7 -4.11 -33.15 5.18
C MET A 7 -3.58 -32.23 6.29
N THR A 8 -2.30 -32.41 6.61
CA THR A 8 -1.52 -31.41 7.36
C THR A 8 -1.31 -30.20 6.47
N ASN A 9 -1.91 -29.06 6.84
CA ASN A 9 -1.65 -27.79 6.18
C ASN A 9 -0.19 -27.36 6.45
N VAL A 10 0.70 -27.59 5.49
CA VAL A 10 2.02 -26.96 5.49
C VAL A 10 1.83 -25.51 5.04
N LEU A 11 1.84 -24.59 6.00
CA LEU A 11 1.87 -23.16 5.74
C LEU A 11 3.29 -22.79 5.31
N LEU A 12 3.52 -22.63 4.00
CA LEU A 12 4.77 -22.07 3.50
C LEU A 12 4.76 -20.56 3.70
N THR A 13 5.30 -20.12 4.84
CA THR A 13 5.75 -18.73 5.03
C THR A 13 6.95 -18.48 4.11
N VAL A 14 6.71 -17.94 2.91
CA VAL A 14 7.81 -17.49 2.06
C VAL A 14 8.27 -16.11 2.55
N GLY A 15 9.24 -16.14 3.45
CA GLY A 15 10.15 -15.04 3.72
C GLY A 15 11.44 -15.23 2.92
N ALA A 16 11.63 -14.38 1.92
CA ALA A 16 12.88 -13.94 1.28
C ALA A 16 13.80 -14.96 0.55
N VAL A 17 14.72 -14.37 -0.23
CA VAL A 17 15.97 -14.88 -0.84
C VAL A 17 15.93 -15.36 -2.30
N VAL A 18 16.74 -14.65 -3.10
CA VAL A 18 17.21 -14.93 -4.46
C VAL A 18 18.14 -16.15 -4.46
N GLY A 19 17.96 -17.14 -5.34
CA GLY A 19 18.96 -18.20 -5.55
C GLY A 19 18.42 -19.45 -6.27
N LEU A 20 19.14 -19.89 -7.30
CA LEU A 20 18.82 -21.03 -8.19
C LEU A 20 18.76 -22.39 -7.47
N ALA A 21 17.74 -23.19 -7.75
CA ALA A 21 17.78 -24.65 -7.64
C ALA A 21 16.89 -25.32 -8.70
N LEU A 22 17.51 -26.17 -9.52
CA LEU A 22 16.88 -27.06 -10.49
C LEU A 22 16.12 -28.17 -9.76
N GLY A 23 14.85 -28.41 -10.11
CA GLY A 23 14.11 -29.55 -9.58
C GLY A 23 12.60 -29.48 -9.82
N THR A 24 12.16 -30.15 -10.87
CA THR A 24 10.78 -30.55 -11.22
C THR A 24 9.65 -29.97 -10.36
N GLN A 25 8.93 -28.96 -10.86
CA GLN A 25 7.68 -28.52 -10.24
C GLN A 25 6.49 -28.78 -11.15
N LEU A 26 5.64 -29.67 -10.64
CA LEU A 26 4.35 -30.05 -11.16
C LEU A 26 3.48 -28.80 -11.38
N ASN A 27 2.80 -28.82 -12.53
CA ASN A 27 1.87 -27.82 -13.02
C ASN A 27 0.65 -27.66 -12.07
N THR A 28 0.83 -26.94 -10.97
CA THR A 28 -0.25 -26.55 -10.07
C THR A 28 -0.67 -25.14 -10.44
N GLN A 29 -1.85 -25.00 -11.04
CA GLN A 29 -2.41 -23.69 -11.36
C GLN A 29 -2.62 -22.90 -10.07
N GLN A 30 -1.73 -21.95 -9.84
CA GLN A 30 -1.65 -21.15 -8.63
C GLN A 30 -2.90 -20.26 -8.51
N VAL A 31 -3.78 -20.60 -7.57
CA VAL A 31 -4.84 -19.71 -7.11
C VAL A 31 -4.22 -18.79 -6.07
N SER A 32 -3.98 -17.53 -6.43
CA SER A 32 -3.50 -16.53 -5.47
C SER A 32 -4.70 -15.87 -4.79
N ALA A 33 -4.64 -15.79 -3.46
CA ALA A 33 -5.59 -15.06 -2.62
C ALA A 33 -5.39 -13.54 -2.79
N ALA A 34 -5.82 -13.00 -3.94
CA ALA A 34 -5.91 -11.58 -4.19
C ALA A 34 -7.40 -11.17 -4.11
N SER A 35 -7.71 -10.16 -3.30
CA SER A 35 -9.02 -9.52 -3.23
C SER A 35 -8.90 -8.05 -3.62
N GLY A 36 -9.95 -7.49 -4.23
CA GLY A 36 -9.91 -6.12 -4.74
C GLY A 36 -11.15 -5.73 -5.54
N VAL A 37 -11.06 -4.60 -6.25
CA VAL A 37 -12.11 -4.13 -7.16
C VAL A 37 -11.54 -4.14 -8.58
N ALA A 38 -12.29 -4.64 -9.55
CA ALA A 38 -11.93 -4.60 -10.96
C ALA A 38 -13.03 -3.89 -11.77
N THR A 39 -12.65 -2.97 -12.63
CA THR A 39 -13.56 -2.24 -13.51
C THR A 39 -13.52 -2.87 -14.91
N VAL A 40 -14.68 -3.17 -15.47
CA VAL A 40 -14.79 -3.65 -16.85
C VAL A 40 -14.40 -2.52 -17.80
N TYR A 41 -13.49 -2.82 -18.71
CA TYR A 41 -13.06 -1.94 -19.78
C TYR A 41 -13.27 -2.66 -21.11
N TYR A 42 -14.38 -2.34 -21.78
CA TYR A 42 -14.82 -2.97 -23.01
C TYR A 42 -15.39 -1.93 -23.98
N VAL A 43 -16.14 -2.35 -25.00
CA VAL A 43 -16.83 -1.44 -25.91
C VAL A 43 -18.05 -0.83 -25.19
N LYS A 44 -18.19 0.50 -25.25
CA LYS A 44 -19.32 1.22 -24.66
C LYS A 44 -20.65 0.65 -25.18
N GLY A 45 -21.55 0.30 -24.26
CA GLY A 45 -22.84 -0.34 -24.57
C GLY A 45 -22.81 -1.87 -24.62
N TYR A 46 -21.63 -2.47 -24.47
CA TYR A 46 -21.45 -3.92 -24.38
C TYR A 46 -20.95 -4.33 -22.99
N GLY A 47 -21.02 -5.62 -22.71
CA GLY A 47 -20.53 -6.21 -21.46
C GLY A 47 -19.88 -7.56 -21.68
N ILE A 48 -19.02 -7.93 -20.74
CA ILE A 48 -18.28 -9.19 -20.75
C ILE A 48 -19.09 -10.30 -20.09
N ALA A 49 -18.83 -11.54 -20.49
CA ALA A 49 -19.52 -12.71 -19.95
C ALA A 49 -19.05 -13.04 -18.52
N LEU A 50 -20.00 -13.49 -17.70
CA LEU A 50 -19.74 -14.12 -16.40
C LEU A 50 -19.75 -15.64 -16.58
N TRP A 51 -18.82 -16.35 -15.96
CA TRP A 51 -18.60 -17.78 -16.14
C TRP A 51 -18.76 -18.53 -14.83
N ASN A 52 -19.17 -19.79 -14.89
CA ASN A 52 -19.31 -20.63 -13.70
C ASN A 52 -17.97 -21.13 -13.12
N SER A 53 -16.93 -21.17 -13.96
CA SER A 53 -15.59 -21.67 -13.64
C SER A 53 -14.57 -21.01 -14.59
N PRO A 54 -13.29 -20.89 -14.19
CA PRO A 54 -12.22 -20.45 -15.08
C PRO A 54 -11.58 -21.61 -15.88
N ASP A 55 -11.93 -22.87 -15.58
CA ASP A 55 -11.31 -24.07 -16.15
C ASP A 55 -11.86 -24.48 -17.54
N ALA A 56 -11.30 -25.53 -18.14
CA ALA A 56 -11.62 -25.97 -19.51
C ALA A 56 -13.12 -26.22 -19.76
N ASN A 57 -13.86 -26.68 -18.74
CA ASN A 57 -15.30 -26.97 -18.82
C ASN A 57 -16.20 -25.77 -18.45
N LYS A 58 -15.70 -24.53 -18.56
CA LYS A 58 -16.44 -23.32 -18.24
C LYS A 58 -17.67 -23.13 -19.13
N LYS A 59 -18.74 -22.62 -18.52
CA LYS A 59 -19.99 -22.24 -19.20
C LYS A 59 -20.34 -20.80 -18.85
N PRO A 60 -20.76 -19.98 -19.83
CA PRO A 60 -21.25 -18.64 -19.54
C PRO A 60 -22.57 -18.75 -18.77
N ILE A 61 -22.73 -17.92 -17.76
CA ILE A 61 -23.97 -17.77 -17.00
C ILE A 61 -24.92 -16.93 -17.87
N ALA A 62 -25.91 -17.59 -18.46
CA ALA A 62 -26.87 -16.97 -19.36
C ALA A 62 -27.58 -15.77 -18.69
N GLY A 63 -27.81 -14.71 -19.45
CA GLY A 63 -28.49 -13.50 -18.99
C GLY A 63 -27.68 -12.57 -18.08
N ARG A 64 -26.44 -12.93 -17.70
CA ARG A 64 -25.58 -12.05 -16.88
C ARG A 64 -24.35 -11.57 -17.65
N LYS A 65 -24.31 -10.27 -17.92
CA LYS A 65 -23.16 -9.57 -18.50
C LYS A 65 -22.68 -8.47 -17.55
N LEU A 66 -21.38 -8.30 -17.46
CA LEU A 66 -20.76 -7.20 -16.72
C LEU A 66 -20.53 -6.06 -17.71
N MET A 67 -21.35 -5.02 -17.63
CA MET A 67 -21.33 -3.92 -18.60
C MET A 67 -20.03 -3.10 -18.50
N ASP A 68 -19.62 -2.51 -19.62
CA ASP A 68 -18.50 -1.56 -19.65
C ASP A 68 -18.66 -0.45 -18.58
N GLY A 69 -17.55 -0.09 -17.94
CA GLY A 69 -17.51 0.91 -16.88
C GLY A 69 -18.03 0.45 -15.50
N THR A 70 -18.65 -0.73 -15.39
CA THR A 70 -19.08 -1.27 -14.10
C THR A 70 -17.89 -1.82 -13.30
N SER A 71 -17.93 -1.65 -11.98
CA SER A 71 -16.87 -2.09 -11.06
C SER A 71 -17.36 -3.22 -10.15
N TRP A 72 -16.54 -4.25 -10.00
CA TRP A 72 -16.89 -5.49 -9.31
C TRP A 72 -15.83 -5.87 -8.28
N LYS A 73 -16.29 -6.26 -7.08
CA LYS A 73 -15.40 -6.83 -6.07
C LYS A 73 -15.03 -8.25 -6.47
N PHE A 74 -13.76 -8.61 -6.31
CA PHE A 74 -13.29 -9.98 -6.44
C PHE A 74 -12.60 -10.44 -5.15
N SER A 75 -12.69 -11.73 -4.87
CA SER A 75 -12.12 -12.34 -3.66
C SER A 75 -10.89 -13.19 -3.94
N GLN A 76 -10.72 -13.67 -5.17
CA GLN A 76 -9.63 -14.56 -5.58
C GLN A 76 -9.26 -14.32 -7.05
N THR A 77 -8.03 -14.69 -7.40
CA THR A 77 -7.56 -14.74 -8.79
C THR A 77 -7.04 -16.12 -9.14
N LYS A 78 -7.22 -16.54 -10.40
CA LYS A 78 -6.64 -17.79 -10.93
C LYS A 78 -6.09 -17.57 -12.33
N VAL A 79 -4.86 -18.01 -12.59
CA VAL A 79 -4.30 -17.98 -13.95
C VAL A 79 -4.58 -19.32 -14.63
N VAL A 80 -5.31 -19.29 -15.74
CA VAL A 80 -5.64 -20.46 -16.56
C VAL A 80 -5.21 -20.16 -17.99
N ASN A 81 -4.32 -20.99 -18.55
CA ASN A 81 -3.77 -20.81 -19.91
C ASN A 81 -3.20 -19.41 -20.18
N GLY A 82 -2.49 -18.83 -19.20
CA GLY A 82 -1.91 -17.49 -19.32
C GLY A 82 -2.89 -16.33 -19.14
N VAL A 83 -4.19 -16.61 -18.92
CA VAL A 83 -5.21 -15.59 -18.68
C VAL A 83 -5.56 -15.54 -17.20
N THR A 84 -5.54 -14.35 -16.60
CA THR A 84 -5.99 -14.14 -15.21
C THR A 84 -7.50 -14.10 -15.15
N TRP A 85 -8.09 -14.83 -14.21
CA TRP A 85 -9.52 -14.88 -13.93
C TRP A 85 -9.81 -14.30 -12.55
N TYR A 86 -10.90 -13.55 -12.42
CA TYR A 86 -11.32 -12.92 -11.16
C TYR A 86 -12.59 -13.58 -10.63
N LYS A 87 -12.56 -14.02 -9.37
CA LYS A 87 -13.73 -14.61 -8.70
C LYS A 87 -14.59 -13.52 -8.09
N LEU A 88 -15.77 -13.27 -8.66
CA LEU A 88 -16.70 -12.23 -8.24
C LEU A 88 -17.75 -12.72 -7.23
N GLY A 89 -17.89 -14.05 -7.10
CA GLY A 89 -18.85 -14.69 -6.20
C GLY A 89 -18.72 -16.21 -6.20
N THR A 90 -19.65 -16.91 -5.54
CA THR A 90 -19.71 -18.37 -5.56
C THR A 90 -19.96 -18.87 -6.97
N ASN A 91 -19.03 -19.64 -7.53
CA ASN A 91 -19.08 -20.13 -8.91
C ASN A 91 -19.30 -19.00 -9.93
N GLN A 92 -18.69 -17.83 -9.70
CA GLN A 92 -18.79 -16.69 -10.59
C GLN A 92 -17.39 -16.16 -10.85
N TRP A 93 -16.96 -16.32 -12.09
CA TRP A 93 -15.63 -15.98 -12.57
C TRP A 93 -15.77 -15.11 -13.81
N ALA A 94 -14.92 -14.11 -13.95
CA ALA A 94 -14.87 -13.32 -15.15
C ALA A 94 -13.42 -13.15 -15.62
N GLU A 95 -13.26 -13.13 -16.94
CA GLU A 95 -11.97 -13.12 -17.59
C GLU A 95 -11.29 -11.75 -17.43
N GLY A 96 -10.04 -11.77 -17.02
CA GLY A 96 -9.24 -10.59 -16.70
C GLY A 96 -8.82 -9.74 -17.87
N THR A 97 -8.89 -10.27 -19.10
CA THR A 97 -8.47 -9.59 -20.34
C THR A 97 -9.15 -8.24 -20.53
N TYR A 98 -10.37 -8.10 -20.02
CA TYR A 98 -11.18 -6.87 -20.09
C TYR A 98 -11.36 -6.19 -18.73
N PHE A 99 -10.67 -6.66 -17.70
CA PHE A 99 -10.67 -6.01 -16.40
C PHE A 99 -9.45 -5.12 -16.25
N LYS A 100 -9.72 -3.89 -15.81
CA LYS A 100 -8.72 -3.07 -15.16
C LYS A 100 -8.90 -3.26 -13.66
N THR A 101 -8.02 -4.02 -13.03
CA THR A 101 -7.98 -4.08 -11.57
C THR A 101 -7.62 -2.72 -11.01
N ALA A 102 -8.31 -2.31 -9.95
CA ALA A 102 -7.72 -1.38 -9.01
C ALA A 102 -6.37 -1.97 -8.63
N ALA A 103 -5.31 -1.22 -8.89
CA ALA A 103 -3.97 -1.68 -8.64
C ALA A 103 -3.83 -2.12 -7.17
N PRO A 104 -3.03 -3.16 -6.88
CA PRO A 104 -2.86 -3.66 -5.52
C PRO A 104 -2.45 -2.50 -4.62
N MET A 105 -3.18 -2.31 -3.52
CA MET A 105 -2.95 -1.22 -2.58
C MET A 105 -2.37 -1.78 -1.29
N LYS A 106 -1.28 -1.19 -0.81
CA LYS A 106 -0.80 -1.36 0.55
C LYS A 106 -1.29 -0.16 1.36
N THR A 107 -2.04 -0.38 2.43
CA THR A 107 -2.40 0.67 3.38
C THR A 107 -1.14 1.08 4.15
N ILE A 108 -0.82 2.37 4.12
CA ILE A 108 0.34 2.95 4.80
C ILE A 108 0.10 4.45 4.92
N HIS A 109 0.38 5.00 6.09
CA HIS A 109 0.22 6.42 6.35
C HIS A 109 1.57 7.13 6.29
N GLY A 110 1.57 8.37 5.82
CA GLY A 110 2.77 9.21 5.89
C GLY A 110 2.56 10.55 5.22
N MET A 111 3.65 11.31 5.09
CA MET A 111 3.65 12.59 4.38
C MET A 111 4.60 12.59 3.17
N LEU A 112 4.20 13.33 2.15
CA LEU A 112 4.96 13.57 0.93
C LEU A 112 5.17 15.06 0.77
N THR A 113 6.37 15.47 0.39
CA THR A 113 6.61 16.80 -0.16
C THR A 113 6.58 16.71 -1.68
N ILE A 114 5.77 17.53 -2.34
CA ILE A 114 5.68 17.54 -3.80
C ILE A 114 6.96 18.14 -4.39
N LYS A 115 7.69 17.34 -5.16
CA LYS A 115 8.90 17.75 -5.89
C LYS A 115 8.60 17.86 -7.38
N TYR A 116 8.47 19.08 -7.85
CA TYR A 116 8.28 19.43 -9.25
C TYR A 116 8.99 20.75 -9.58
N VAL A 117 8.58 21.45 -10.64
CA VAL A 117 9.11 22.76 -11.01
C VAL A 117 8.46 23.84 -10.13
N PRO A 118 9.24 24.77 -9.54
CA PRO A 118 8.68 25.93 -8.83
C PRO A 118 7.65 26.69 -9.68
N GLY A 119 6.52 27.05 -9.09
CA GLY A 119 5.40 27.69 -9.80
C GLY A 119 4.44 26.73 -10.51
N TYR A 120 4.78 25.43 -10.63
CA TYR A 120 3.93 24.42 -11.25
C TYR A 120 3.26 23.49 -10.25
N SER A 121 2.28 22.71 -10.73
CA SER A 121 1.55 21.72 -9.95
C SER A 121 1.46 20.37 -10.67
N VAL A 122 1.27 19.30 -9.90
CA VAL A 122 1.18 17.92 -10.39
C VAL A 122 -0.28 17.48 -10.42
N LEU A 123 -0.74 16.99 -11.58
CA LEU A 123 -2.09 16.48 -11.77
C LEU A 123 -2.30 15.12 -11.10
N LEU A 124 -3.38 15.00 -10.31
CA LEU A 124 -3.78 13.76 -9.66
C LEU A 124 -4.57 12.84 -10.60
N ARG A 125 -4.43 11.53 -10.38
CA ARG A 125 -5.12 10.46 -11.11
C ARG A 125 -6.24 9.84 -10.29
N GLN A 126 -7.28 9.32 -10.95
CA GLN A 126 -8.40 8.62 -10.30
C GLN A 126 -7.97 7.27 -9.70
N SER A 127 -6.96 6.64 -10.29
CA SER A 127 -6.35 5.39 -9.87
C SER A 127 -4.87 5.38 -10.28
N PRO A 128 -4.05 4.45 -9.74
CA PRO A 128 -2.66 4.27 -10.18
C PRO A 128 -2.58 4.07 -11.70
N ASN A 129 -1.84 4.93 -12.38
CA ASN A 129 -1.73 4.99 -13.85
C ASN A 129 -3.08 5.14 -14.59
N GLY A 130 -4.11 5.65 -13.90
CA GLY A 130 -5.45 5.83 -14.42
C GLY A 130 -5.66 7.15 -15.19
N LYS A 131 -6.93 7.49 -15.41
CA LYS A 131 -7.33 8.78 -15.97
C LYS A 131 -7.02 9.92 -14.99
N ALA A 132 -6.90 11.14 -15.52
CA ALA A 132 -6.88 12.34 -14.70
C ALA A 132 -8.13 12.41 -13.84
N THR A 133 -7.99 13.01 -12.65
CA THR A 133 -9.14 13.38 -11.82
C THR A 133 -10.12 14.25 -12.61
N SER A 134 -11.42 14.08 -12.34
CA SER A 134 -12.50 14.88 -12.92
C SER A 134 -13.43 15.31 -11.78
N PRO A 135 -13.46 16.60 -11.40
CA PRO A 135 -12.66 17.70 -11.96
C PRO A 135 -11.15 17.51 -11.72
N ALA A 136 -10.33 18.14 -12.57
CA ALA A 136 -8.88 18.06 -12.45
C ALA A 136 -8.40 18.67 -11.14
N LYS A 137 -7.66 17.88 -10.35
CA LYS A 137 -7.06 18.30 -9.08
C LYS A 137 -5.53 18.29 -9.18
N TYR A 138 -4.91 19.28 -8.57
CA TYR A 138 -3.47 19.49 -8.65
C TYR A 138 -2.87 19.73 -7.27
N LEU A 139 -1.62 19.27 -7.09
CA LEU A 139 -0.81 19.58 -5.90
C LEU A 139 0.35 20.48 -6.30
N LYS A 140 0.48 21.63 -5.63
CA LYS A 140 1.53 22.63 -5.91
C LYS A 140 2.91 22.11 -5.49
N ASN A 141 3.95 22.45 -6.25
CA ASN A 141 5.33 22.18 -5.84
C ASN A 141 5.63 22.74 -4.44
N GLY A 142 6.39 21.98 -3.64
CA GLY A 142 6.80 22.36 -2.29
C GLY A 142 5.72 22.21 -1.21
N THR A 143 4.49 21.80 -1.57
CA THR A 143 3.46 21.53 -0.58
C THR A 143 3.59 20.14 0.01
N ASP A 144 3.17 19.99 1.28
CA ASP A 144 3.18 18.74 2.00
C ASP A 144 1.78 18.11 2.03
N TRP A 145 1.69 16.81 1.77
CA TRP A 145 0.43 16.08 1.68
C TRP A 145 0.50 14.75 2.43
N LYS A 146 -0.56 14.46 3.20
CA LYS A 146 -0.74 13.14 3.79
C LYS A 146 -1.13 12.14 2.70
N TYR A 147 -0.64 10.92 2.83
CA TYR A 147 -1.09 9.77 2.07
C TYR A 147 -1.47 8.62 3.00
N ASP A 148 -2.36 7.74 2.55
CA ASP A 148 -2.90 6.64 3.35
C ASP A 148 -2.81 5.27 2.66
N ALA A 149 -2.34 5.25 1.40
CA ALA A 149 -2.02 4.02 0.70
C ALA A 149 -0.95 4.22 -0.36
N THR A 150 -0.29 3.12 -0.72
CA THR A 150 0.63 3.03 -1.86
C THR A 150 0.21 1.94 -2.82
N SER A 151 0.61 2.07 -4.09
CA SER A 151 0.39 1.05 -5.10
C SER A 151 1.53 1.05 -6.12
N VAL A 152 1.90 -0.12 -6.62
CA VAL A 152 2.94 -0.25 -7.65
C VAL A 152 2.28 -0.74 -8.94
N VAL A 153 2.37 0.07 -10.00
CA VAL A 153 1.84 -0.25 -11.34
C VAL A 153 2.88 0.06 -12.38
N ASN A 154 3.20 -0.90 -13.24
CA ASN A 154 4.18 -0.75 -14.32
C ASN A 154 5.54 -0.24 -13.80
N GLY A 155 5.99 -0.74 -12.64
CA GLY A 155 7.24 -0.32 -12.00
C GLY A 155 7.22 1.09 -11.38
N LYS A 156 6.07 1.78 -11.38
CA LYS A 156 5.91 3.10 -10.75
C LYS A 156 5.15 2.98 -9.44
N THR A 157 5.67 3.62 -8.40
CA THR A 157 4.98 3.80 -7.13
C THR A 157 3.98 4.94 -7.24
N TRP A 158 2.78 4.73 -6.72
CA TRP A 158 1.71 5.71 -6.63
C TRP A 158 1.31 5.87 -5.16
N TYR A 159 0.98 7.09 -4.77
CA TYR A 159 0.52 7.43 -3.41
C TYR A 159 -0.91 7.93 -3.43
N ARG A 160 -1.76 7.41 -2.55
CA ARG A 160 -3.14 7.86 -2.39
C ARG A 160 -3.17 9.03 -1.41
N VAL A 161 -3.53 10.20 -1.90
CA VAL A 161 -3.61 11.45 -1.10
C VAL A 161 -5.07 11.83 -0.78
N GLY A 162 -6.02 10.98 -1.17
CA GLY A 162 -7.43 11.14 -0.91
C GLY A 162 -8.28 10.15 -1.73
N THR A 163 -9.59 10.19 -1.56
CA THR A 163 -10.53 9.34 -2.30
C THR A 163 -10.37 9.57 -3.81
N ASN A 164 -10.06 8.50 -4.54
CA ASN A 164 -9.81 8.51 -5.99
C ASN A 164 -8.77 9.55 -6.41
N GLN A 165 -7.73 9.74 -5.60
CA GLN A 165 -6.69 10.74 -5.84
C GLN A 165 -5.32 10.11 -5.62
N TRP A 166 -4.62 9.88 -6.72
CA TRP A 166 -3.32 9.22 -6.76
C TRP A 166 -2.28 10.13 -7.37
N LEU A 167 -1.16 10.24 -6.68
CA LEU A 167 0.03 10.98 -7.08
C LEU A 167 1.09 10.00 -7.61
N ASP A 168 1.70 10.32 -8.75
CA ASP A 168 2.86 9.59 -9.28
C ASP A 168 4.07 9.85 -8.37
N GLY A 169 4.65 8.78 -7.82
CA GLY A 169 5.73 8.86 -6.86
C GLY A 169 6.99 9.53 -7.38
N LYS A 170 7.18 9.64 -8.70
CA LYS A 170 8.32 10.39 -9.26
C LYS A 170 8.29 11.89 -8.90
N TYR A 171 7.12 12.43 -8.57
CA TYR A 171 6.95 13.82 -8.13
C TYR A 171 6.81 13.94 -6.62
N ALA A 172 6.97 12.84 -5.89
CA ALA A 172 6.89 12.83 -4.45
C ALA A 172 8.29 12.61 -3.89
N ARG A 173 8.77 13.57 -3.10
CA ARG A 173 9.77 13.23 -2.10
C ARG A 173 8.99 12.63 -0.95
N ARG A 174 9.12 11.32 -0.75
CA ARG A 174 8.82 10.79 0.57
C ARG A 174 9.74 11.52 1.52
N ASN A 175 9.15 12.22 2.47
CA ASN A 175 9.85 12.35 3.72
C ASN A 175 9.87 10.92 4.23
N ILE A 176 11.04 10.28 4.17
CA ILE A 176 11.20 8.90 4.62
C ILE A 176 11.27 9.01 6.15
N PHE A 177 10.11 9.28 6.74
CA PHE A 177 9.80 8.79 8.07
C PHE A 177 9.82 7.29 7.88
N SER A 178 10.89 6.62 8.25
CA SER A 178 10.96 5.17 8.05
C SER A 178 10.04 4.50 9.06
N ASP A 179 8.72 4.55 8.84
CA ASP A 179 7.69 3.86 9.64
C ASP A 179 8.05 3.80 11.14
N VAL A 180 8.61 4.88 11.72
CA VAL A 180 9.13 4.83 13.08
C VAL A 180 7.93 4.86 13.98
N THR A 181 7.52 3.67 14.39
CA THR A 181 6.49 3.46 15.40
C THR A 181 6.84 4.31 16.62
N PRO A 182 5.85 4.70 17.44
CA PRO A 182 6.10 5.36 18.71
C PRO A 182 7.22 4.67 19.51
N ASN A 183 7.28 3.34 19.46
CA ASN A 183 8.32 2.54 20.11
C ASN A 183 9.72 2.70 19.50
N GLU A 184 9.84 2.82 18.18
CA GLU A 184 11.13 3.10 17.55
C GLU A 184 11.58 4.54 17.82
N ILE A 185 10.66 5.51 17.91
CA ILE A 185 11.00 6.89 18.31
C ILE A 185 11.51 6.89 19.76
N ARG A 186 10.83 6.18 20.67
CA ARG A 186 11.27 5.98 22.07
C ARG A 186 12.65 5.34 22.13
N GLY A 187 12.89 4.27 21.37
CA GLY A 187 14.19 3.59 21.29
C GLY A 187 15.31 4.51 20.77
N LEU A 188 15.01 5.36 19.80
CA LEU A 188 15.97 6.34 19.27
C LEU A 188 16.26 7.48 20.24
N MET A 189 15.26 7.95 21.01
CA MET A 189 15.45 8.95 22.07
C MET A 189 16.32 8.39 23.21
N ALA A 190 16.05 7.15 23.63
CA ALA A 190 16.90 6.43 24.58
C ALA A 190 18.34 6.27 24.07
N ALA A 191 18.52 5.75 22.85
CA ALA A 191 19.84 5.41 22.32
C ALA A 191 20.71 6.63 21.97
N ASN A 192 20.13 7.74 21.53
CA ASN A 192 20.90 8.90 21.06
C ASN A 192 21.02 10.03 22.09
N TYR A 193 20.10 10.08 23.06
CA TYR A 193 19.97 11.18 24.04
C TYR A 193 19.80 10.69 25.49
N GLY A 194 19.79 9.38 25.74
CA GLY A 194 19.75 8.84 27.10
C GLY A 194 18.44 9.10 27.84
N VAL A 195 17.33 9.31 27.11
CA VAL A 195 16.03 9.60 27.75
C VAL A 195 15.56 8.38 28.55
N PRO A 196 15.29 8.52 29.87
CA PRO A 196 14.82 7.44 30.74
C PRO A 196 13.46 6.85 30.34
N ALA A 197 13.25 5.56 30.60
CA ALA A 197 12.06 4.81 30.18
C ALA A 197 10.75 5.34 30.81
N ASP A 198 10.81 5.77 32.07
CA ASP A 198 9.70 6.40 32.78
C ASP A 198 9.21 7.67 32.10
N ILE A 199 10.11 8.48 31.54
CA ILE A 199 9.75 9.67 30.75
C ILE A 199 9.18 9.28 29.38
N LEU A 200 9.72 8.21 28.77
CA LEU A 200 9.26 7.74 27.45
C LEU A 200 7.82 7.22 27.48
N ASP A 201 7.41 6.61 28.60
CA ASP A 201 6.07 6.05 28.79
C ASP A 201 4.99 7.14 29.02
N GLU A 202 5.39 8.33 29.47
CA GLU A 202 4.49 9.48 29.63
C GLU A 202 4.11 10.15 28.31
N ILE A 203 4.91 9.94 27.26
CA ILE A 203 4.67 10.52 25.93
C ILE A 203 3.56 9.72 25.25
N ALA A 204 2.43 10.36 24.94
CA ALA A 204 1.34 9.64 24.29
C ALA A 204 1.71 9.27 22.85
N ASP A 205 1.30 8.08 22.40
CA ASP A 205 1.53 7.63 21.02
C ASP A 205 0.98 8.64 20.00
N SER A 206 -0.15 9.29 20.31
CA SER A 206 -0.73 10.33 19.45
C SER A 206 0.13 11.57 19.27
N ASP A 207 1.04 11.85 20.22
CA ASP A 207 1.99 12.97 20.12
C ASP A 207 3.25 12.57 19.33
N LEU A 208 3.55 11.27 19.27
CA LEU A 208 4.62 10.70 18.46
C LEU A 208 4.14 10.43 17.02
N ASP A 209 2.85 10.15 16.86
CA ASP A 209 2.19 9.99 15.58
C ASP A 209 2.37 11.27 14.75
N ASN A 210 2.93 11.10 13.54
CA ASN A 210 3.26 12.17 12.59
C ASN A 210 4.52 12.99 12.90
N MET A 211 5.34 12.63 13.90
CA MET A 211 6.64 13.29 14.11
C MET A 211 7.63 12.98 12.97
N THR A 212 8.37 14.01 12.54
CA THR A 212 9.23 13.97 11.36
C THR A 212 10.71 13.81 11.70
N ILE A 213 11.35 12.74 11.25
CA ILE A 213 12.81 12.65 11.15
C ILE A 213 13.22 13.03 9.72
N LYS A 214 13.84 14.20 9.55
CA LYS A 214 14.34 14.62 8.23
C LYS A 214 15.69 13.96 7.96
N GLU A 215 15.77 13.06 6.98
CA GLU A 215 17.03 12.38 6.60
C GLU A 215 18.18 13.34 6.22
N SER A 216 17.90 14.60 5.89
CA SER A 216 18.93 15.55 5.45
C SER A 216 19.94 15.95 6.54
N THR A 217 19.73 15.60 7.81
CA THR A 217 20.61 15.99 8.93
C THR A 217 21.21 14.81 9.71
N GLY A 218 20.98 13.57 9.27
CA GLY A 218 21.37 12.37 10.03
C GLY A 218 20.45 12.09 11.22
N THR A 219 20.36 10.80 11.60
CA THR A 219 19.38 10.28 12.58
C THR A 219 19.41 11.02 13.92
N LYS A 220 20.60 11.40 14.42
CA LYS A 220 20.76 12.12 15.69
C LYS A 220 20.11 13.51 15.67
N ALA A 221 20.38 14.33 14.64
CA ALA A 221 19.82 15.67 14.54
C ALA A 221 18.29 15.67 14.37
N GLY A 222 17.75 14.66 13.66
CA GLY A 222 16.30 14.50 13.54
C GLY A 222 15.63 14.15 14.87
N VAL A 223 16.25 13.30 15.69
CA VAL A 223 15.77 12.97 17.04
C VAL A 223 15.86 14.19 17.97
N GLY A 224 16.91 15.02 17.84
CA GLY A 224 17.00 16.29 18.58
C GLY A 224 15.84 17.26 18.28
N ALA A 225 15.41 17.36 17.02
CA ALA A 225 14.26 18.20 16.64
C ALA A 225 12.94 17.68 17.24
N ILE A 226 12.79 16.36 17.38
CA ILE A 226 11.65 15.74 18.05
C ILE A 226 11.62 16.10 19.53
N ILE A 227 12.74 15.93 20.24
CA ILE A 227 12.86 16.26 21.67
C ILE A 227 12.50 17.72 21.92
N ILE A 228 13.01 18.65 21.10
CA ILE A 228 12.68 20.09 21.22
C ILE A 228 11.19 20.34 21.01
N THR A 229 10.57 19.65 20.05
CA THR A 229 9.13 19.80 19.77
C THR A 229 8.28 19.30 20.94
N LEU A 230 8.66 18.15 21.51
CA LEU A 230 7.96 17.55 22.66
C LEU A 230 8.16 18.35 23.95
N ALA A 231 9.30 19.02 24.12
CA ALA A 231 9.63 19.78 25.34
C ALA A 231 8.62 20.90 25.68
N HIS A 232 7.84 21.38 24.70
CA HIS A 232 6.74 22.32 24.97
C HIS A 232 5.57 21.69 25.75
N LYS A 233 5.31 20.39 25.54
CA LYS A 233 4.24 19.64 26.19
C LYS A 233 4.76 18.80 27.37
N TYR A 234 6.00 18.36 27.29
CA TYR A 234 6.71 17.53 28.25
C TYR A 234 7.99 18.26 28.71
N PRO A 235 7.90 19.22 29.65
CA PRO A 235 9.04 20.04 30.08
C PRO A 235 10.25 19.25 30.58
N GLN A 236 10.04 18.02 31.05
CA GLN A 236 11.06 17.06 31.47
C GLN A 236 11.99 16.61 30.33
N LEU A 237 11.62 16.83 29.07
CA LEU A 237 12.45 16.55 27.89
C LEU A 237 13.37 17.71 27.48
N ASN A 238 13.28 18.88 28.11
CA ASN A 238 13.99 20.09 27.66
C ASN A 238 15.51 20.02 27.88
N PRO A 239 16.36 19.79 26.84
CA PRO A 239 17.81 19.49 26.94
C PRO A 239 18.67 20.51 27.71
N TYR A 240 18.08 21.65 28.07
CA TYR A 240 18.71 22.74 28.83
C TYR A 240 18.28 22.81 30.30
N ASN A 241 17.50 21.85 30.79
CA ASN A 241 17.15 21.71 32.20
C ASN A 241 18.28 20.97 32.95
N PRO A 242 19.06 21.64 33.81
CA PRO A 242 20.28 21.07 34.43
C PRO A 242 20.02 19.96 35.46
N LEU A 243 18.76 19.59 35.72
CA LEU A 243 18.40 18.65 36.77
C LEU A 243 18.42 17.16 36.34
N TYR A 244 18.53 16.82 35.04
CA TYR A 244 18.18 15.45 34.62
C TYR A 244 19.00 14.78 33.50
N TRP A 245 20.08 15.39 32.97
CA TRP A 245 21.06 14.66 32.12
C TRP A 245 22.48 14.75 32.65
N SER A 246 22.86 13.72 33.40
CA SER A 246 24.24 13.37 33.77
C SER A 246 24.52 11.94 33.34
#